data_AF-M2T0G9-F1
#
_entry.id   AF-M2T0G9-F1
#
_cell.length_a   1.000
_cell.length_b   1.000
_cell.length_c   1.000
_cell.angle_alpha   90.00
_cell.angle_beta   90.00
_cell.angle_gamma   90.00
#
_symmetry.space_group_name_H-M   'P 1'
#
loop_
_entity.id
_entity.type
_entity.pdbx_description
1 polymer ?
#
loop_
_entity_poly.entity_id
_entity_poly.type
_entity_poly.pdbx_seq_one_letter_code
_entity_poly.pdbx_strand_id
1 'polypeptide(L)'
;DPFDTLLTLEDTLYTAAYDLGVSDGAHAGRIEGRIFGLEKGFEKFAALGELHGRSVVWGSRLPGLTSEPNTSNVQITKSEDGGAGKKESQERIPLLPKNERLKNNATLLHSLTDPETFDTANTEEAVADFDDRFKRAGAKAKVIERIVGETDTTVASSKSPDGSPARAKSGGPVRITGQAKKGGGNKGDDSIEDFAGSKLLR
;
A
#
# COMPACT_ATOMS: atom_id res chain seq x y z
N ASP A 1 18.34 18.90 -61.27
CA ASP A 1 19.32 17.96 -61.84
C ASP A 1 18.79 16.54 -61.65
N PRO A 2 18.86 15.64 -62.65
CA PRO A 2 18.44 14.24 -62.50
C PRO A 2 19.11 13.48 -61.33
N PHE A 3 20.24 13.95 -60.79
CA PHE A 3 20.92 13.33 -59.65
C PHE A 3 20.58 13.93 -58.28
N ASP A 4 19.80 15.02 -58.21
CA ASP A 4 19.48 15.71 -56.95
C ASP A 4 18.88 14.76 -55.90
N THR A 5 17.95 13.90 -56.33
CA THR A 5 17.31 12.91 -55.45
C THR A 5 18.26 11.85 -54.90
N LEU A 6 19.37 11.56 -55.60
CA LEU A 6 20.37 10.60 -55.15
C LEU A 6 21.36 11.28 -54.19
N LEU A 7 21.69 12.54 -54.46
CA LEU A 7 22.57 13.34 -53.61
C LEU A 7 21.94 13.70 -52.26
N THR A 8 20.61 13.85 -52.19
CA THR A 8 19.88 14.11 -50.92
C THR A 8 19.29 12.86 -50.29
N LEU A 9 19.53 11.67 -50.85
CA LEU A 9 18.92 10.42 -50.40
C LEU A 9 19.31 10.09 -48.95
N GLU A 10 20.59 10.25 -48.62
CA GLU A 10 21.13 9.94 -47.29
C GLU A 10 20.49 10.81 -46.21
N ASP A 11 20.47 12.13 -46.40
CA ASP A 11 19.81 13.07 -45.48
C ASP A 11 18.32 12.79 -45.34
N THR A 12 17.65 12.42 -46.44
CA THR A 12 16.23 12.07 -46.43
C THR A 12 15.99 10.78 -45.63
N LEU A 13 16.84 9.77 -45.81
CA LEU A 13 16.77 8.51 -45.07
C LEU A 13 17.07 8.70 -43.58
N TYR A 14 18.08 9.50 -43.22
CA TYR A 14 18.37 9.79 -41.81
C TYR A 14 17.23 10.54 -41.14
N THR A 15 16.71 11.58 -41.79
CA THR A 15 15.59 12.37 -41.25
C THR A 15 14.35 11.49 -41.09
N ALA A 16 14.02 10.68 -42.11
CA ALA A 16 12.89 9.77 -42.06
C ALA A 16 13.04 8.72 -40.97
N ALA A 17 14.22 8.11 -40.82
CA ALA A 17 14.47 7.11 -39.78
C ALA A 17 14.47 7.73 -38.38
N TYR A 18 14.99 8.95 -38.23
CA TYR A 18 14.95 9.70 -36.97
C TYR A 18 13.51 10.04 -36.57
N ASP A 19 12.74 10.64 -37.49
CA ASP A 19 11.35 11.01 -37.23
C ASP A 19 10.51 9.78 -36.89
N LEU A 20 10.71 8.67 -37.61
CA LEU A 20 10.07 7.40 -37.33
C LEU A 20 10.46 6.86 -35.94
N GLY A 21 11.75 6.88 -35.61
CA GLY A 21 12.24 6.44 -34.31
C GLY A 21 11.71 7.30 -33.16
N VAL A 22 11.60 8.61 -33.35
CA VAL A 22 11.00 9.54 -32.37
C VAL A 22 9.51 9.28 -32.22
N SER A 23 8.78 9.08 -33.33
CA SER A 23 7.33 8.79 -33.25
C SER A 23 7.04 7.47 -32.57
N ASP A 24 7.82 6.43 -32.90
CA ASP A 24 7.67 5.09 -32.34
C ASP A 24 8.09 5.08 -30.87
N GLY A 25 9.19 5.75 -30.52
CA GLY A 25 9.64 5.92 -29.14
C GLY A 25 8.61 6.67 -28.28
N ALA A 26 8.04 7.76 -28.79
CA ALA A 26 7.00 8.52 -28.07
C ALA A 26 5.69 7.72 -27.92
N HIS A 27 5.37 6.86 -28.89
CA HIS A 27 4.21 5.97 -28.80
C HIS A 27 4.45 4.83 -27.80
N ALA A 28 5.59 4.14 -27.91
CA ALA A 28 6.00 3.07 -27.01
C ALA A 28 6.11 3.56 -25.55
N GLY A 29 6.74 4.71 -25.33
CA GLY A 29 6.89 5.30 -24.00
C GLY A 29 5.56 5.65 -23.33
N ARG A 30 4.56 6.11 -24.10
CA ARG A 30 3.20 6.36 -23.55
C ARG A 30 2.48 5.07 -23.16
N ILE A 31 2.65 4.01 -23.95
CA ILE A 31 2.07 2.70 -23.63
C ILE A 31 2.74 2.12 -22.40
N GLU A 32 4.07 2.10 -22.38
CA GLU A 32 4.86 1.58 -21.26
C GLU A 32 4.56 2.34 -19.98
N GLY A 33 4.56 3.68 -20.02
CA GLY A 33 4.22 4.50 -18.85
C GLY A 33 2.82 4.23 -18.30
N ARG A 34 1.84 3.96 -19.18
CA ARG A 34 0.48 3.58 -18.75
C ARG A 34 0.46 2.20 -18.09
N ILE A 35 1.11 1.21 -18.69
CA ILE A 35 1.17 -0.16 -18.15
C ILE A 35 1.86 -0.15 -16.79
N PHE A 36 3.02 0.51 -16.70
CA PHE A 36 3.78 0.65 -15.46
C PHE A 36 2.98 1.37 -14.36
N GLY A 37 2.28 2.45 -14.71
CA GLY A 37 1.41 3.17 -13.77
C GLY A 37 0.29 2.29 -13.23
N LEU A 38 -0.36 1.49 -14.10
CA LEU A 38 -1.40 0.55 -13.69
C LEU A 38 -0.86 -0.58 -12.80
N GLU A 39 0.29 -1.15 -13.14
CA GLU A 39 0.95 -2.20 -12.34
C GLU A 39 1.26 -1.69 -10.93
N LYS A 40 1.89 -0.52 -10.83
CA LYS A 40 2.24 0.08 -9.53
C LYS A 40 1.02 0.55 -8.74
N GLY A 41 0.00 1.07 -9.43
CA GLY A 41 -1.28 1.38 -8.82
C GLY A 41 -1.92 0.14 -8.21
N PHE A 42 -2.00 -0.96 -8.96
CA PHE A 42 -2.55 -2.21 -8.48
C PHE A 42 -1.80 -2.76 -7.27
N GLU A 43 -0.46 -2.82 -7.30
CA GLU A 43 0.36 -3.27 -6.16
C GLU A 43 0.05 -2.46 -4.88
N LYS A 44 -0.05 -1.13 -5.01
CA LYS A 44 -0.39 -0.25 -3.90
C LYS A 44 -1.79 -0.54 -3.34
N PHE A 45 -2.81 -0.61 -4.19
CA PHE A 45 -4.18 -0.88 -3.77
C PHE A 45 -4.36 -2.30 -3.21
N ALA A 46 -3.62 -3.28 -3.71
CA ALA A 46 -3.60 -4.64 -3.16
C ALA A 46 -3.06 -4.66 -1.73
N ALA A 47 -1.95 -3.96 -1.46
CA ALA A 47 -1.39 -3.82 -0.13
C ALA A 47 -2.33 -3.08 0.84
N LEU A 48 -3.04 -2.06 0.36
CA LEU A 48 -4.08 -1.38 1.13
C LEU A 48 -5.26 -2.32 1.42
N GLY A 49 -5.68 -3.12 0.44
CA GLY A 49 -6.75 -4.11 0.58
C GLY A 49 -6.44 -5.17 1.64
N GLU A 50 -5.17 -5.56 1.80
CA GLU A 50 -4.74 -6.41 2.91
C GLU A 50 -5.00 -5.76 4.27
N LEU A 51 -4.64 -4.48 4.43
CA LEU A 51 -4.92 -3.72 5.65
C LEU A 51 -6.43 -3.57 5.89
N HIS A 52 -7.21 -3.37 4.82
CA HIS A 52 -8.67 -3.32 4.90
C HIS A 52 -9.25 -4.65 5.42
N GLY A 53 -8.82 -5.77 4.86
CA GLY A 53 -9.23 -7.10 5.30
C GLY A 53 -8.89 -7.36 6.78
N ARG A 54 -7.67 -6.99 7.21
CA ARG A 54 -7.29 -7.04 8.64
C ARG A 54 -8.21 -6.19 9.51
N SER A 55 -8.58 -4.99 9.05
CA SER A 55 -9.49 -4.10 9.78
C SER A 55 -10.88 -4.72 9.97
N VAL A 56 -11.41 -5.40 8.95
CA VAL A 56 -12.71 -6.08 8.99
C VAL A 56 -12.67 -7.26 9.96
N VAL A 57 -11.61 -8.07 9.92
CA VAL A 57 -11.43 -9.21 10.85
C VAL A 57 -11.27 -8.74 12.29
N TRP A 58 -10.46 -7.72 12.56
CA TRP A 58 -10.36 -7.17 13.90
C TRP A 58 -11.66 -6.52 14.37
N GLY A 59 -12.38 -5.85 13.46
CA GLY A 59 -13.69 -5.27 13.72
C GLY A 59 -14.74 -6.31 14.13
N SER A 60 -14.79 -7.45 13.44
CA SER A 60 -15.72 -8.55 13.75
C SER A 60 -15.39 -9.29 15.04
N ARG A 61 -14.17 -9.15 15.57
CA ARG A 61 -13.75 -9.76 16.83
C ARG A 61 -13.94 -8.87 18.05
N LEU A 62 -14.34 -7.61 17.85
CA LEU A 62 -14.55 -6.66 18.94
C LEU A 62 -15.90 -6.88 19.64
N PRO A 63 -15.93 -7.08 20.98
CA PRO A 63 -17.16 -7.24 21.71
C PRO A 63 -18.00 -5.95 21.67
N GLY A 64 -19.21 -6.03 21.12
CA GLY A 64 -20.16 -4.93 20.99
C GLY A 64 -20.35 -4.35 19.58
N LEU A 65 -19.55 -4.77 18.59
CA LEU A 65 -19.88 -4.57 17.16
C LEU A 65 -20.57 -5.79 16.56
N THR A 66 -20.21 -6.98 17.05
CA THR A 66 -21.00 -8.19 16.86
C THR A 66 -22.22 -8.08 17.76
N SER A 67 -23.38 -7.85 17.18
CA SER A 67 -24.63 -8.17 17.86
C SER A 67 -24.58 -9.66 18.21
N GLU A 68 -24.35 -9.95 19.49
CA GLU A 68 -24.81 -11.21 20.08
C GLU A 68 -26.25 -11.44 19.57
N PRO A 69 -26.58 -12.56 18.91
CA PRO A 69 -27.97 -12.98 18.90
C PRO A 69 -28.31 -13.21 20.37
N ASN A 70 -29.13 -12.32 20.90
CA ASN A 70 -29.74 -12.39 22.21
C ASN A 70 -30.34 -13.79 22.42
N THR A 71 -29.59 -14.74 22.99
CA THR A 71 -30.17 -15.88 23.71
C THR A 71 -30.52 -15.41 25.12
N SER A 72 -31.37 -14.39 25.19
CA SER A 72 -32.15 -14.07 26.38
C SER A 72 -33.47 -14.82 26.27
N ASN A 73 -33.50 -15.97 26.93
CA ASN A 73 -34.63 -16.44 27.72
C ASN A 73 -36.04 -16.17 27.16
N VAL A 74 -36.47 -16.95 26.17
CA VAL A 74 -37.91 -17.11 25.88
C VAL A 74 -38.34 -18.45 26.47
N GLN A 75 -38.92 -18.37 27.66
CA GLN A 75 -39.63 -19.48 28.29
C GLN A 75 -41.05 -19.50 27.73
N ILE A 76 -41.50 -20.71 27.35
CA ILE A 76 -42.89 -21.15 27.11
C ILE A 76 -43.44 -20.87 25.69
N THR A 77 -43.38 -21.89 24.83
CA THR A 77 -44.55 -22.75 24.56
C THR A 77 -44.10 -24.16 24.16
N LYS A 78 -44.75 -25.14 24.80
CA LYS A 78 -44.59 -26.57 24.63
C LYS A 78 -45.19 -27.00 23.30
N SER A 79 -44.38 -27.57 22.41
CA SER A 79 -44.85 -28.44 21.32
C SER A 79 -43.74 -29.42 21.00
N GLU A 80 -44.06 -30.69 21.23
CA GLU A 80 -43.31 -31.88 20.87
C GLU A 80 -43.30 -31.99 19.34
N ASP A 81 -42.12 -32.09 18.73
CA ASP A 81 -41.85 -33.11 17.71
C ASP A 81 -40.33 -33.21 17.46
N GLY A 82 -39.89 -34.44 17.23
CA GLY A 82 -38.50 -34.83 17.13
C GLY A 82 -37.82 -34.34 15.86
N GLY A 83 -36.61 -33.80 16.02
CA GLY A 83 -35.72 -33.49 14.91
C GLY A 83 -34.32 -33.23 15.42
N ALA A 84 -33.49 -34.27 15.45
CA ALA A 84 -32.06 -34.20 15.77
C ALA A 84 -31.31 -33.42 14.68
N GLY A 85 -31.41 -32.09 14.72
CA GLY A 85 -30.57 -31.19 13.96
C GLY A 85 -29.20 -31.07 14.63
N LYS A 86 -28.17 -31.62 13.99
CA LYS A 86 -26.76 -31.37 14.33
C LYS A 86 -26.56 -29.85 14.45
N LYS A 87 -26.23 -29.38 15.65
CA LYS A 87 -25.70 -28.03 15.84
C LYS A 87 -24.34 -28.02 15.14
N GLU A 88 -24.28 -27.45 13.94
CA GLU A 88 -23.03 -27.01 13.36
C GLU A 88 -22.40 -26.05 14.37
N SER A 89 -21.31 -26.48 15.00
CA SER A 89 -20.45 -25.63 15.78
C SER A 89 -19.93 -24.55 14.84
N GLN A 90 -20.61 -23.40 14.79
CA GLN A 90 -20.10 -22.26 14.05
C GLN A 90 -18.72 -21.94 14.63
N GLU A 91 -17.67 -22.21 13.85
CA GLU A 91 -16.29 -21.84 14.17
C GLU A 91 -16.21 -20.31 14.22
N ARG A 92 -16.53 -19.74 15.39
CA ARG A 92 -16.48 -18.30 15.61
C ARG A 92 -15.04 -17.91 15.90
N ILE A 93 -14.59 -16.88 15.19
CA ILE A 93 -13.25 -16.31 15.38
C ILE A 93 -13.09 -15.86 16.85
N PRO A 94 -11.97 -16.15 17.53
CA PRO A 94 -11.78 -15.78 18.93
C PRO A 94 -11.96 -14.29 19.18
N LEU A 95 -12.76 -13.94 20.18
CA LEU A 95 -13.02 -12.55 20.55
C LEU A 95 -11.76 -11.88 21.12
N LEU A 96 -11.60 -10.59 20.80
CA LEU A 96 -10.52 -9.76 21.31
C LEU A 96 -10.88 -9.15 22.68
N PRO A 97 -9.88 -8.81 23.50
CA PRO A 97 -10.12 -8.17 24.79
C PRO A 97 -10.86 -6.85 24.61
N LYS A 98 -11.82 -6.58 25.50
CA LYS A 98 -12.58 -5.32 25.50
C LYS A 98 -11.65 -4.16 25.82
N ASN A 99 -11.26 -3.41 24.79
CA ASN A 99 -10.37 -2.27 24.91
C ASN A 99 -10.86 -1.13 24.01
N GLU A 100 -11.18 0.03 24.61
CA GLU A 100 -11.65 1.19 23.87
C GLU A 100 -10.61 1.72 22.88
N ARG A 101 -9.32 1.68 23.24
CA ARG A 101 -8.23 2.06 22.35
C ARG A 101 -8.17 1.15 21.13
N LEU A 102 -8.39 -0.15 21.31
CA LEU A 102 -8.43 -1.10 20.21
C LEU A 102 -9.61 -0.82 19.28
N LYS A 103 -10.81 -0.60 19.86
CA LYS A 103 -12.02 -0.23 19.11
C LYS A 103 -11.81 1.02 18.26
N ASN A 104 -11.31 2.10 18.86
CA ASN A 104 -11.09 3.36 18.14
C ASN A 104 -10.07 3.21 17.00
N ASN A 105 -8.96 2.49 17.23
CA ASN A 105 -7.97 2.30 16.18
C ASN A 105 -8.47 1.37 15.07
N ALA A 106 -9.28 0.34 15.38
CA ALA A 106 -9.88 -0.55 14.38
C ALA A 106 -10.89 0.20 13.50
N THR A 107 -11.77 1.00 14.09
CA THR A 107 -12.71 1.84 13.34
C THR A 107 -11.99 2.87 12.46
N LEU A 108 -10.95 3.53 12.98
CA LEU A 108 -10.13 4.46 12.19
C LEU A 108 -9.34 3.76 11.07
N LEU A 109 -8.83 2.55 11.32
CA LEU A 109 -8.16 1.77 10.28
C LEU A 109 -9.14 1.43 9.16
N HIS A 110 -10.35 1.02 9.50
CA HIS A 110 -11.40 0.72 8.53
C HIS A 110 -11.74 1.96 7.69
N SER A 111 -11.98 3.11 8.32
CA SER A 111 -12.30 4.34 7.59
C SER A 111 -11.15 4.86 6.71
N LEU A 112 -9.89 4.58 7.10
CA LEU A 112 -8.71 4.96 6.31
C LEU A 112 -8.44 4.02 5.14
N THR A 113 -9.06 2.85 5.10
CA THR A 113 -8.82 1.81 4.09
C THR A 113 -10.08 1.45 3.29
N ASP A 114 -11.15 2.21 3.45
CA ASP A 114 -12.43 1.99 2.78
C ASP A 114 -12.31 2.27 1.27
N PRO A 115 -12.47 1.25 0.39
CA PRO A 115 -12.21 1.37 -1.04
C PRO A 115 -13.08 2.43 -1.73
N GLU A 116 -14.31 2.65 -1.27
CA GLU A 116 -15.24 3.62 -1.85
C GLU A 116 -14.81 5.08 -1.63
N THR A 117 -13.85 5.31 -0.73
CA THR A 117 -13.39 6.65 -0.35
C THR A 117 -12.15 7.12 -1.12
N PHE A 118 -11.60 6.29 -2.01
CA PHE A 118 -10.41 6.59 -2.78
C PHE A 118 -10.75 7.01 -4.21
N ASP A 119 -10.06 8.02 -4.71
CA ASP A 119 -10.05 8.34 -6.13
C ASP A 119 -9.06 7.43 -6.86
N THR A 120 -9.51 6.79 -7.94
CA THR A 120 -8.68 5.94 -8.80
C THR A 120 -8.12 6.68 -10.01
N ALA A 121 -8.30 8.00 -10.08
CA ALA A 121 -7.70 8.83 -11.11
C ALA A 121 -6.16 8.85 -10.98
N ASN A 122 -5.46 8.88 -12.12
CA ASN A 122 -4.02 9.01 -12.16
C ASN A 122 -3.59 10.49 -12.10
N THR A 123 -4.04 11.21 -11.07
CA THR A 123 -3.63 12.59 -10.78
C THR A 123 -2.67 12.62 -9.59
N GLU A 124 -1.79 13.62 -9.54
CA GLU A 124 -0.83 13.75 -8.44
C GLU A 124 -1.53 13.87 -7.07
N GLU A 125 -2.66 14.59 -7.02
CA GLU A 125 -3.46 14.75 -5.81
C GLU A 125 -4.03 13.41 -5.30
N ALA A 126 -4.58 12.58 -6.19
CA ALA A 126 -5.13 11.27 -5.83
C ALA A 126 -4.04 10.32 -5.32
N VAL A 127 -2.87 10.32 -5.96
CA VAL A 127 -1.72 9.51 -5.53
C VAL A 127 -1.19 9.97 -4.17
N ALA A 128 -1.11 11.27 -3.93
CA ALA A 128 -0.65 11.83 -2.67
C ALA A 128 -1.61 11.49 -1.51
N ASP A 129 -2.92 11.65 -1.71
CA ASP A 129 -3.93 11.28 -0.70
C ASP A 129 -3.88 9.78 -0.38
N PHE A 130 -3.75 8.93 -1.41
CA PHE A 130 -3.56 7.49 -1.23
C PHE A 130 -2.34 7.19 -0.35
N ASP A 131 -1.16 7.72 -0.70
CA ASP A 131 0.08 7.42 0.01
C ASP A 131 0.03 7.89 1.47
N ASP A 132 -0.63 9.02 1.71
CA ASP A 132 -0.87 9.56 3.04
C ASP A 132 -1.79 8.68 3.88
N ARG A 133 -2.92 8.24 3.31
CA ARG A 133 -3.85 7.32 3.98
C ARG A 133 -3.19 5.98 4.24
N PHE A 134 -2.45 5.43 3.28
CA PHE A 134 -1.73 4.17 3.41
C PHE A 134 -0.70 4.22 4.56
N LYS A 135 0.09 5.30 4.66
CA LYS A 135 1.03 5.49 5.79
C LYS A 135 0.31 5.57 7.13
N ARG A 136 -0.78 6.33 7.22
CA ARG A 136 -1.58 6.47 8.45
C ARG A 136 -2.22 5.14 8.84
N ALA A 137 -2.81 4.42 7.89
CA ALA A 137 -3.41 3.11 8.06
C ALA A 137 -2.36 2.10 8.58
N GLY A 138 -1.17 2.04 7.96
CA GLY A 138 -0.08 1.19 8.41
C GLY A 138 0.36 1.48 9.86
N ALA A 139 0.37 2.76 10.27
CA ALA A 139 0.63 3.12 11.66
C ALA A 139 -0.47 2.62 12.61
N LYS A 140 -1.75 2.68 12.22
CA LYS A 140 -2.87 2.16 13.01
C LYS A 140 -2.84 0.64 13.11
N ALA A 141 -2.56 -0.07 12.02
CA ALA A 141 -2.42 -1.52 12.00
C ALA A 141 -1.34 -1.99 12.97
N LYS A 142 -0.15 -1.36 12.96
CA LYS A 142 0.93 -1.67 13.92
C LYS A 142 0.54 -1.47 15.38
N VAL A 143 -0.30 -0.48 15.68
CA VAL A 143 -0.80 -0.25 17.04
C VAL A 143 -1.76 -1.38 17.44
N ILE A 144 -2.64 -1.79 16.55
CA ILE A 144 -3.60 -2.87 16.78
C ILE A 144 -2.84 -4.19 16.98
N GLU A 145 -1.91 -4.54 16.11
CA GLU A 145 -1.06 -5.74 16.22
C GLU A 145 -0.36 -5.82 17.58
N ARG A 146 0.21 -4.70 18.05
CA ARG A 146 0.85 -4.64 19.37
C ARG A 146 -0.12 -4.86 20.54
N ILE A 147 -1.37 -4.43 20.40
CA ILE A 147 -2.40 -4.61 21.45
C ILE A 147 -2.93 -6.03 21.43
N VAL A 148 -3.12 -6.60 20.25
CA VAL A 148 -3.68 -7.94 20.05
C VAL A 148 -2.64 -9.03 20.33
N GLY A 149 -1.35 -8.77 20.09
CA GLY A 149 -0.27 -9.73 20.30
C GLY A 149 -0.19 -10.83 19.23
N GLU A 150 -1.02 -10.74 18.19
CA GLU A 150 -0.99 -11.60 17.00
C GLU A 150 0.00 -11.03 15.98
N THR A 151 1.28 -11.08 16.28
CA THR A 151 2.32 -10.88 15.26
C THR A 151 2.56 -12.19 14.54
N ASP A 152 2.73 -12.17 13.21
CA ASP A 152 3.04 -13.32 12.35
C ASP A 152 3.99 -14.33 13.02
N THR A 153 3.40 -15.35 13.64
CA THR A 153 4.10 -16.53 14.16
C THR A 153 4.54 -17.48 13.04
N THR A 154 4.29 -17.14 11.78
CA THR A 154 4.68 -17.90 10.60
C THR A 154 6.17 -17.73 10.22
N VAL A 155 6.91 -16.80 10.85
CA VAL A 155 8.35 -16.62 10.63
C VAL A 155 9.21 -16.87 11.89
N ALA A 156 8.61 -17.14 13.05
CA ALA A 156 9.31 -17.21 14.33
C ALA A 156 9.39 -18.61 14.97
N SER A 157 8.77 -19.65 14.40
CA SER A 157 8.72 -20.99 15.00
C SER A 157 9.76 -22.00 14.49
N SER A 158 10.82 -21.56 13.79
CA SER A 158 11.92 -22.43 13.32
C SER A 158 13.29 -22.11 13.93
N LYS A 159 13.35 -21.63 15.17
CA LYS A 159 14.60 -21.61 15.96
C LYS A 159 14.36 -22.12 17.37
N SER A 160 14.42 -23.44 17.50
CA SER A 160 14.74 -24.10 18.77
C SER A 160 16.26 -24.01 19.03
N PRO A 161 16.68 -24.18 20.30
CA PRO A 161 17.87 -23.56 20.87
C PRO A 161 19.07 -24.49 20.84
N ASP A 162 20.27 -23.92 20.66
CA ASP A 162 21.48 -24.59 21.11
C ASP A 162 22.47 -23.58 21.70
N GLY A 163 23.10 -24.00 22.79
CA GLY A 163 23.69 -23.14 23.81
C GLY A 163 25.14 -22.71 23.57
N SER A 164 25.39 -21.43 23.92
CA SER A 164 26.57 -20.91 24.65
C SER A 164 27.95 -20.84 23.96
N PRO A 165 28.91 -20.01 24.46
CA PRO A 165 28.79 -18.79 25.28
C PRO A 165 29.66 -17.58 24.82
N ALA A 166 29.36 -16.42 25.42
CA ALA A 166 30.27 -15.32 25.81
C ALA A 166 31.22 -14.67 24.76
N ARG A 167 30.94 -13.40 24.43
CA ARG A 167 31.99 -12.36 24.34
C ARG A 167 31.43 -10.97 24.62
N ALA A 168 31.71 -10.46 25.82
CA ALA A 168 31.65 -9.05 26.14
C ALA A 168 32.80 -8.29 25.46
N LYS A 169 32.51 -7.09 24.93
CA LYS A 169 33.36 -5.88 24.75
C LYS A 169 32.76 -5.02 23.64
N SER A 170 32.08 -3.93 23.97
CA SER A 170 32.62 -2.56 24.18
C SER A 170 32.58 -1.72 22.90
N GLY A 171 31.83 -0.60 22.93
CA GLY A 171 31.97 0.47 21.94
C GLY A 171 30.66 1.04 21.42
N GLY A 172 29.89 1.74 22.28
CA GLY A 172 28.83 2.62 21.81
C GLY A 172 29.42 3.94 21.28
N PRO A 173 28.96 4.49 20.15
CA PRO A 173 29.46 5.76 19.64
C PRO A 173 28.91 6.95 20.45
N VAL A 174 29.85 7.77 20.88
CA VAL A 174 29.72 9.00 21.67
C VAL A 174 28.94 10.07 20.90
N ARG A 175 27.96 10.71 21.57
CA ARG A 175 27.25 11.89 21.09
C ARG A 175 28.13 13.13 21.24
N ILE A 176 28.34 13.88 20.15
CA ILE A 176 28.94 15.21 20.18
C ILE A 176 27.85 16.23 19.82
N THR A 177 27.61 17.15 20.75
CA THR A 177 26.78 18.35 20.61
C THR A 177 27.66 19.51 20.14
N GLY A 178 27.20 20.31 19.16
CA GLY A 178 27.91 21.52 18.78
C GLY A 178 27.59 22.13 17.41
N GLN A 179 26.66 23.08 17.42
CA GLN A 179 26.70 24.36 16.69
C GLN A 179 26.43 24.45 15.17
N ALA A 180 25.63 25.49 14.86
CA ALA A 180 25.05 25.87 13.58
C ALA A 180 26.05 26.34 12.49
N LYS A 181 25.72 26.09 11.21
CA LYS A 181 25.89 27.07 10.12
C LYS A 181 25.07 26.74 8.86
N LYS A 182 24.55 27.82 8.27
CA LYS A 182 23.82 27.98 6.99
C LYS A 182 24.55 27.42 5.75
N GLY A 183 23.74 27.05 4.76
CA GLY A 183 24.07 26.90 3.32
C GLY A 183 23.23 25.74 2.75
N GLY A 184 22.25 25.90 1.85
CA GLY A 184 22.14 26.82 0.72
C GLY A 184 22.76 26.15 -0.52
N GLY A 185 21.96 25.42 -1.32
CA GLY A 185 22.43 24.86 -2.59
C GLY A 185 21.56 23.76 -3.19
N ASN A 186 20.70 24.15 -4.13
CA ASN A 186 20.12 23.43 -5.27
C ASN A 186 19.92 21.90 -5.18
N LYS A 187 18.65 21.51 -5.00
CA LYS A 187 18.12 20.26 -5.52
C LYS A 187 17.87 20.50 -7.02
N GLY A 188 18.54 19.71 -7.86
CA GLY A 188 18.33 19.71 -9.31
C GLY A 188 16.85 19.51 -9.60
N ASP A 189 16.31 20.47 -10.34
CA ASP A 189 15.00 20.42 -10.96
C ASP A 189 15.13 19.46 -12.15
N ASP A 190 14.73 18.21 -11.96
CA ASP A 190 14.49 17.26 -13.06
C ASP A 190 13.18 17.68 -13.77
N SER A 191 13.19 18.88 -14.33
CA SER A 191 12.14 19.41 -15.18
C SER A 191 12.21 18.70 -16.52
N ILE A 192 11.32 17.72 -16.71
CA ILE A 192 11.06 17.01 -17.97
C ILE A 192 10.42 17.91 -19.05
N GLU A 193 10.29 19.22 -18.79
CA GLU A 193 9.62 20.18 -19.66
C GLU A 193 10.48 20.66 -20.85
N ASP A 194 11.80 20.41 -20.83
CA ASP A 194 12.72 20.94 -21.85
C ASP A 194 12.74 20.12 -23.16
N PHE A 195 11.90 19.07 -23.28
CA PHE A 195 11.77 18.27 -24.51
C PHE A 195 10.75 18.83 -25.51
N ALA A 196 9.93 19.81 -25.09
CA ALA A 196 8.83 20.34 -25.88
C ALA A 196 9.10 21.76 -26.39
N GLY A 197 10.06 21.90 -27.32
CA GLY A 197 9.97 22.95 -28.33
C GLY A 197 11.04 24.04 -28.29
N SER A 198 12.19 23.74 -28.87
CA SER A 198 13.07 24.77 -29.46
C SER A 198 12.77 24.95 -30.95
N LYS A 199 11.54 25.38 -31.26
CA LYS A 199 11.25 26.08 -32.53
C LYS A 199 11.52 27.58 -32.33
N LEU A 200 12.76 28.01 -32.51
CA LEU A 200 13.03 29.38 -32.95
C LEU A 200 14.02 29.35 -34.12
N LEU A 201 13.43 29.38 -35.31
CA LEU A 201 14.05 29.98 -36.48
C LEU A 201 14.33 31.46 -36.18
N ARG A 202 15.54 31.90 -36.50
CA ARG A 202 15.73 33.11 -37.30
C ARG A 202 16.97 32.97 -38.16
#